data_AF-A0A161M7V7-F1
#
_entry.id   AF-A0A161M7V7-F1
#
_cell.length_a   1.000
_cell.length_b   1.000
_cell.length_c   1.000
_cell.angle_alpha   90.00
_cell.angle_beta   90.00
_cell.angle_gamma   90.00
#
_symmetry.space_group_name_H-M   'P 1'
#
loop_
_entity.id
_entity.type
_entity.pdbx_description
1 polymer ?
#
loop_
_entity_poly.entity_id
_entity_poly.type
_entity_poly.pdbx_seq_one_letter_code
_entity_poly.pdbx_strand_id
1 'polypeptide(L)' 'ERLGYQKGGISEIQKHKWFDGFNWEGLRMRTLTPPIIPKVRSCTDTSNFDEYPPDADGPPADDLTGWDADF' A
#
# COMPACT_ATOMS: atom_id res chain seq x y z
N GLU A 1 12.95 19.63 13.86
CA GLU A 1 11.52 19.30 13.63
C GLU A 1 11.39 18.38 12.42
N ARG A 2 10.30 17.60 12.30
CA ARG A 2 10.10 16.62 11.22
C ARG A 2 9.65 17.32 9.93
N LEU A 3 10.28 17.01 8.80
CA LEU A 3 9.84 17.50 7.49
C LEU A 3 8.40 17.04 7.23
N GLY A 4 7.56 17.94 6.74
CA GLY A 4 6.13 17.68 6.56
C GLY A 4 5.23 18.03 7.75
N TYR A 5 5.79 18.35 8.92
CA TYR A 5 5.04 18.84 10.09
C TYR A 5 5.03 20.37 10.24
N GLN A 6 5.56 21.08 9.25
CA GLN A 6 5.56 22.55 9.20
C GLN A 6 4.43 23.09 8.32
N LYS A 7 4.33 24.41 8.18
CA LYS A 7 3.23 25.08 7.45
C LYS A 7 3.00 24.56 6.02
N GLY A 8 4.05 24.11 5.33
CA GLY A 8 3.96 23.58 3.96
C GLY A 8 3.51 22.11 3.87
N GLY A 9 3.37 21.40 5.00
CA GLY A 9 2.88 20.02 5.04
C GLY A 9 3.67 19.07 4.12
N ILE A 10 2.98 18.10 3.53
CA ILE A 10 3.58 17.11 2.61
C ILE A 10 4.25 17.73 1.38
N SER A 11 3.88 18.97 0.99
CA SER A 11 4.49 19.62 -0.17
C SER A 11 5.99 19.89 0.05
N GLU A 12 6.42 20.07 1.29
CA GLU A 12 7.84 20.23 1.63
C GLU A 12 8.62 18.92 1.45
N ILE A 13 7.97 17.77 1.66
CA ILE A 13 8.55 16.46 1.37
C ILE A 13 8.69 16.28 -0.14
N GLN A 14 7.65 16.63 -0.91
CA GLN A 14 7.64 16.49 -2.37
C GLN A 14 8.68 17.37 -3.07
N LYS A 15 8.98 18.56 -2.51
CA LYS A 15 9.97 19.52 -3.03
C LYS A 15 11.40 19.27 -2.54
N HIS A 16 11.63 18.26 -1.69
CA HIS A 16 12.95 17.99 -1.16
C HIS A 16 13.89 17.50 -2.28
N LYS A 17 15.16 17.94 -2.26
CA LYS A 17 16.20 17.65 -3.27
C LYS A 17 16.38 16.17 -3.66
N TRP A 18 15.97 15.25 -2.78
CA TRP A 18 16.00 13.81 -3.09
C TRP A 18 15.02 13.43 -4.20
N PHE A 19 13.92 14.17 -4.32
CA PHE A 19 12.88 14.01 -5.34
C PHE A 19 13.06 14.95 -6.53
N ASP A 20 14.21 15.60 -6.69
CA ASP A 20 14.47 16.45 -7.86
C ASP A 20 14.33 15.60 -9.13
N GLY A 21 13.48 16.04 -10.06
CA GLY A 21 13.15 15.32 -11.29
C GLY A 21 12.12 14.20 -11.13
N PHE A 22 11.64 13.91 -9.92
CA PHE A 22 10.56 12.94 -9.71
C PHE A 22 9.22 13.50 -10.18
N ASN A 23 8.57 12.84 -11.14
CA ASN A 23 7.29 13.27 -11.68
C ASN A 23 6.12 12.83 -10.80
N TRP A 24 5.83 13.60 -9.75
CA TRP A 24 4.70 13.37 -8.84
C TRP A 24 3.34 13.28 -9.55
N GLU A 25 3.13 14.05 -10.61
CA GLU A 25 1.89 14.03 -11.38
C GLU A 25 1.77 12.73 -12.19
N GLY A 26 2.87 12.26 -12.78
CA GLY A 26 2.91 10.97 -13.46
C GLY A 26 2.69 9.79 -12.51
N LEU A 27 3.15 9.89 -11.26
CA LEU A 27 2.82 8.91 -10.22
C LEU A 27 1.30 8.89 -9.95
N ARG A 28 0.70 10.08 -9.71
CA ARG A 28 -0.73 10.23 -9.43
C ARG A 28 -1.61 9.71 -10.57
N MET A 29 -1.20 10.01 -11.80
CA MET A 29 -1.91 9.60 -13.02
C MET A 29 -1.59 8.15 -13.45
N ARG A 30 -0.73 7.43 -12.71
CA ARG A 30 -0.29 6.06 -13.02
C ARG A 30 0.36 5.92 -14.41
N THR A 31 1.04 6.97 -14.87
CA THR A 31 1.75 6.98 -16.15
C THR A 31 3.25 6.72 -16.01
N LEU A 32 3.79 6.81 -14.79
CA LEU A 32 5.17 6.40 -14.52
C LEU A 32 5.33 4.89 -14.62
N THR A 33 6.37 4.46 -15.31
CA THR A 33 6.80 3.06 -15.28
C THR A 33 7.39 2.76 -13.90
N PRO A 34 6.88 1.76 -13.16
CA PRO A 34 7.44 1.41 -11.86
C PRO A 34 8.83 0.78 -12.04
N PRO A 35 9.72 0.91 -11.05
CA PRO A 35 11.07 0.34 -11.12
C PRO A 35 11.09 -1.20 -11.12
N ILE A 36 10.03 -1.84 -10.61
CA ILE A 36 9.83 -3.29 -10.59
C ILE A 36 8.45 -3.58 -11.13
N ILE A 37 8.39 -4.40 -12.19
CA ILE A 37 7.14 -4.89 -12.78
C ILE A 37 7.03 -6.38 -12.44
N PRO A 38 6.16 -6.78 -11.48
CA PRO A 38 5.95 -8.18 -11.16
C PRO A 38 5.30 -8.91 -12.34
N LYS A 39 5.61 -10.20 -12.49
CA LYS A 39 4.94 -11.04 -13.49
C LYS A 39 3.64 -11.56 -12.89
N VAL A 40 2.52 -11.27 -13.56
CA VAL A 40 1.18 -11.75 -13.17
C VAL A 40 0.54 -12.40 -14.39
N ARG A 41 0.24 -13.70 -14.29
CA ARG A 41 -0.24 -14.52 -15.41
C ARG A 41 -1.75 -14.53 -15.55
N SER A 42 -2.48 -14.37 -14.45
CA SER A 42 -3.95 -14.36 -14.41
C SER A 42 -4.46 -13.60 -13.18
N CYS A 43 -5.77 -13.39 -13.10
CA CYS A 43 -6.43 -12.81 -11.91
C CYS A 43 -6.38 -13.71 -10.66
N THR A 44 -5.94 -14.96 -10.81
CA THR A 44 -5.80 -15.95 -9.72
C THR A 44 -4.34 -16.34 -9.46
N ASP A 45 -3.39 -15.63 -10.07
CA ASP A 45 -1.95 -15.91 -9.91
C ASP A 45 -1.44 -15.41 -8.55
N THR A 46 -1.08 -16.34 -7.67
CA THR A 46 -0.53 -16.07 -6.33
C THR A 46 1.00 -16.17 -6.28
N SER A 47 1.71 -16.28 -7.42
CA SER A 47 3.16 -16.54 -7.46
C SER A 47 4.06 -15.42 -6.93
N ASN A 48 3.52 -14.23 -6.66
CA ASN A 48 4.25 -13.13 -6.01
C ASN A 48 4.01 -13.09 -4.48
N PHE A 49 3.37 -14.12 -3.92
CA PHE A 49 3.15 -14.33 -2.49
C PHE A 49 3.80 -15.64 -2.04
N ASP A 50 4.08 -15.78 -0.76
CA ASP A 50 4.55 -17.03 -0.19
C ASP A 50 3.43 -18.08 -0.15
N GLU A 51 3.81 -19.36 -0.18
CA GLU A 51 2.89 -20.47 -0.01
C GLU A 51 2.64 -20.73 1.49
N TYR A 52 1.37 -20.78 1.86
CA TYR A 52 0.92 -21.13 3.21
C TYR A 52 0.06 -22.40 3.14
N PRO A 53 0.14 -23.28 4.15
CA PRO A 53 -0.78 -24.41 4.24
C PRO A 53 -2.23 -23.89 4.36
N PRO A 54 -3.22 -24.69 3.94
CA PRO A 54 -4.62 -24.38 4.21
C PRO A 54 -4.85 -24.16 5.70
N ASP A 55 -5.73 -23.21 6.02
CA ASP A 55 -6.19 -23.02 7.39
C ASP A 55 -6.84 -24.31 7.90
N ALA A 56 -6.31 -24.80 9.02
CA ALA A 56 -6.77 -26.02 9.68
C ALA A 56 -7.49 -25.70 10.99
N ASP A 57 -7.52 -24.43 11.41
CA ASP A 57 -8.19 -24.02 12.62
C ASP A 57 -9.72 -24.08 12.43
N GLY A 58 -10.40 -24.44 13.51
CA GLY A 58 -11.86 -24.37 13.55
C GLY A 58 -12.34 -22.91 13.55
N PRO A 59 -13.65 -22.69 13.35
CA PRO A 59 -14.21 -21.35 13.49
C PRO A 59 -13.92 -20.81 14.90
N PRO A 60 -13.59 -19.51 15.03
CA PRO A 60 -13.46 -18.88 16.35
C PRO A 60 -14.80 -18.87 17.09
N ALA A 61 -14.76 -18.60 18.39
CA ALA A 61 -15.99 -18.38 19.17
C ALA A 61 -16.70 -17.11 18.71
N ASP A 62 -18.03 -17.09 18.80
CA ASP A 62 -18.83 -15.92 18.46
C ASP A 62 -18.46 -14.72 19.34
N ASP A 63 -18.10 -13.60 18.70
CA ASP A 63 -17.92 -12.31 19.35
C ASP A 63 -19.23 -11.51 19.27
N LEU A 64 -19.88 -11.32 20.42
CA LEU A 64 -21.14 -10.56 20.55
C LEU A 64 -20.94 -9.22 21.24
N THR A 65 -19.70 -8.72 21.34
CA THR A 65 -19.39 -7.45 22.01
C THR A 65 -19.85 -6.23 21.20
N GLY A 66 -20.05 -6.39 19.89
CA GLY A 66 -20.56 -5.35 18.99
C GLY A 66 -19.53 -4.27 18.63
N TRP A 67 -18.23 -4.54 18.80
CA TRP A 67 -17.16 -3.62 18.39
C TRP A 67 -17.14 -3.40 16.87
N ASP A 68 -17.67 -4.36 16.13
CA ASP A 68 -17.76 -4.45 14.68
C ASP A 68 -19.17 -4.16 14.15
N ALA A 69 -20.02 -3.46 14.90
CA ALA A 69 -21.40 -3.17 14.49
C ALA A 69 -21.52 -2.42 13.15
N ASP A 70 -20.47 -1.70 12.75
CA ASP A 70 -20.38 -0.94 11.49
C ASP A 70 -19.34 -1.51 10.49
N PHE A 71 -18.85 -2.74 10.69
CA PHE A 71 -17.95 -3.41 9.73
C PHE A 71 -18.62 -3.74 8.40
#